data_AF-A0AA36IAA5-F1
#
_entry.id   AF-A0AA36IAA5-F1
#
_cell.length_a   1.000
_cell.length_b   1.000
_cell.length_c   1.000
_cell.angle_alpha   90.00
_cell.angle_beta   90.00
_cell.angle_gamma   90.00
#
_symmetry.space_group_name_H-M   'P 1'
#
loop_
_entity.id
_entity.type
_entity.pdbx_description
1 polymer ?
#
loop_
_entity_poly.entity_id
_entity_poly.type
_entity_poly.pdbx_seq_one_letter_code
_entity_poly.pdbx_strand_id
1 'polypeptide(L)'
;MRVPALQGTMAVSTRTMLLSEFIGTYILVLTFGCNVLSLQYDFAGVAIAFTLMVLLYSLGGVSGALFNPAATFALGLCRAMGGPGLDWRTVASYTVVQFLAGLLGAVSYTLLYGKSFNLEPAEGFGWLNAGLCEMLYTFMLCFVTLNVVVARKNLQEKNQYYGLAIGLVPAAGLYGAGAVSGGCFNPALALGIDASSMGAGFGWSAVFVLFELLGAAAACFAFAKVRPEDFRSSAPGSAFVAELLGTWLLVATAGLNVLAESSAAAFSVAAALTSLVYALADVSGAHFNPAVTLAIFVSGRADLTTKQAAQHVLAQMLGAALGCVTYSLVYVGGSFAVGPIGKSTWPQVVIGELLFTFLLAYTVLCVVFASRTKTSHMFGLAIGSCVTAGGFALSGVSGGSLNPALSLATALPWGKGLGAAAVYCIAELLGGLVAVGAFQVTHQVEYGPVLGKFTASS
;
A
#
# COMPACT_ATOMS: atom_id res chain seq x y z
N MET A 1 2.25 -10.88 14.06
CA MET A 1 1.67 -10.31 15.30
C MET A 1 0.60 -11.24 15.84
N ARG A 2 0.51 -11.44 17.16
CA ARG A 2 -0.61 -12.17 17.78
C ARG A 2 -1.62 -11.15 18.27
N VAL A 3 -2.84 -11.15 17.75
CA VAL A 3 -3.93 -10.29 18.25
C VAL A 3 -4.69 -11.05 19.33
N PRO A 4 -4.58 -10.69 20.62
CA PRO A 4 -5.19 -11.46 21.70
C PRO A 4 -6.71 -11.62 21.54
N ALA A 5 -7.39 -10.57 21.06
CA ALA A 5 -8.83 -10.58 20.79
C ALA A 5 -9.27 -11.60 19.72
N LEU A 6 -8.38 -12.02 18.81
CA LEU A 6 -8.67 -13.04 17.79
C LEU A 6 -8.43 -14.47 18.28
N GLN A 7 -7.70 -14.65 19.38
CA GLN A 7 -7.22 -15.96 19.83
C GLN A 7 -8.04 -16.57 20.97
N GLY A 8 -9.03 -15.86 21.53
CA GLY A 8 -9.91 -16.37 22.59
C GLY A 8 -9.21 -16.69 23.92
N THR A 9 -7.89 -16.59 23.99
CA THR A 9 -7.08 -16.76 25.20
C THR A 9 -6.99 -15.44 25.96
N MET A 10 -7.51 -15.43 27.19
CA MET A 10 -7.51 -14.31 28.15
C MET A 10 -6.11 -13.90 28.65
N ALA A 11 -5.16 -13.64 27.75
CA ALA A 11 -3.83 -13.18 28.16
C ALA A 11 -3.78 -11.67 28.46
N VAL A 12 -4.72 -10.88 27.90
CA VAL A 12 -4.77 -9.42 28.04
C VAL A 12 -6.20 -8.98 28.40
N SER A 13 -6.33 -8.14 29.42
CA SER A 13 -7.65 -7.66 29.87
C SER A 13 -8.28 -6.69 28.86
N THR A 14 -9.62 -6.65 28.77
CA THR A 14 -10.34 -5.67 27.92
C THR A 14 -9.92 -4.24 28.22
N ARG A 15 -9.72 -3.88 29.49
CA ARG A 15 -9.26 -2.52 29.87
C ARG A 15 -7.89 -2.20 29.27
N THR A 16 -6.96 -3.16 29.29
CA THR A 16 -5.62 -3.00 28.71
C THR A 16 -5.70 -2.80 27.19
N MET A 17 -6.55 -3.56 26.51
CA MET A 17 -6.76 -3.41 25.08
C MET A 17 -7.36 -2.04 24.72
N LEU A 18 -8.35 -1.58 25.48
CA LEU A 18 -8.97 -0.27 25.27
C LEU A 18 -7.99 0.88 25.53
N LEU A 19 -7.18 0.79 26.59
CA LEU A 19 -6.14 1.80 26.85
C LEU A 19 -5.09 1.84 25.73
N SER A 20 -4.72 0.68 25.19
CA SER A 20 -3.81 0.57 24.04
C SER A 20 -4.38 1.28 22.82
N GLU A 21 -5.63 0.99 22.44
CA GLU A 21 -6.31 1.67 21.32
C GLU A 21 -6.42 3.18 21.54
N PHE A 22 -6.70 3.60 22.78
CA PHE A 22 -6.75 5.02 23.13
C PHE A 22 -5.39 5.70 22.94
N ILE A 23 -4.31 5.14 23.50
CA ILE A 23 -2.97 5.72 23.40
C ILE A 23 -2.53 5.83 21.94
N GLY A 24 -2.72 4.76 21.16
CA GLY A 24 -2.29 4.76 19.76
C GLY A 24 -3.07 5.76 18.89
N THR A 25 -4.40 5.80 19.01
CA THR A 25 -5.20 6.79 18.27
C THR A 25 -4.89 8.22 18.73
N TYR A 26 -4.72 8.45 20.03
CA TYR A 26 -4.37 9.77 20.57
C TYR A 26 -3.06 10.29 19.98
N ILE A 27 -1.99 9.49 20.04
CA ILE A 27 -0.68 9.88 19.51
C ILE A 27 -0.72 10.06 17.99
N LEU A 28 -1.45 9.21 17.27
CA LEU A 28 -1.59 9.34 15.82
C LEU A 28 -2.27 10.66 15.43
N VAL A 29 -3.39 11.01 16.07
CA VAL A 29 -4.12 12.25 15.80
C VAL A 29 -3.33 13.48 16.24
N LEU A 30 -2.65 13.42 17.38
CA LEU A 30 -1.74 14.46 17.84
C LEU A 30 -0.62 14.71 16.82
N THR A 31 0.07 13.66 16.39
CA THR A 31 1.13 13.77 15.36
C THR A 31 0.58 14.39 14.08
N PHE A 32 -0.60 13.96 13.63
CA PHE A 32 -1.21 14.49 12.42
C PHE A 32 -1.39 16.02 12.51
N GLY A 33 -2.08 16.51 13.55
CA GLY A 33 -2.35 17.94 13.66
C GLY A 33 -1.09 18.79 13.90
N CYS A 34 -0.11 18.28 14.65
CA CYS A 34 1.19 18.95 14.80
C CYS A 34 1.92 19.10 13.45
N ASN A 35 1.87 18.08 12.58
CA ASN A 35 2.50 18.16 11.25
C ASN A 35 1.78 19.15 10.34
N VAL A 36 0.44 19.17 10.35
CA VAL A 36 -0.34 20.16 9.59
C VAL A 36 -0.03 21.59 10.05
N LEU A 37 0.01 21.84 11.37
CA LEU A 37 0.18 23.19 11.92
C LEU A 37 1.64 23.67 11.93
N SER A 38 2.64 22.78 11.91
CA SER A 38 4.05 23.15 11.85
C SER A 38 4.55 23.55 10.45
N LEU A 39 3.70 23.43 9.42
CA LEU A 39 4.01 23.74 8.01
C LEU A 39 5.18 22.91 7.44
N GLN A 40 5.52 21.76 8.06
CA GLN A 40 6.56 20.83 7.57
C GLN A 40 5.95 19.78 6.63
N TYR A 41 5.33 20.24 5.54
CA TYR A 41 4.55 19.39 4.64
C TYR A 41 5.36 18.26 3.99
N ASP A 42 6.64 18.50 3.70
CA ASP A 42 7.50 17.53 3.03
C ASP A 42 7.69 16.23 3.82
N PHE A 43 7.67 16.28 5.16
CA PHE A 43 7.83 15.11 6.03
C PHE A 43 6.56 14.71 6.78
N ALA A 44 5.44 15.42 6.59
CA ALA A 44 4.20 15.12 7.29
C ALA A 44 3.74 13.67 7.06
N GLY A 45 3.72 13.22 5.80
CA GLY A 45 3.36 11.84 5.44
C GLY A 45 4.30 10.80 6.06
N VAL A 46 5.60 11.07 6.05
CA VAL A 46 6.63 10.22 6.69
C VAL A 46 6.43 10.15 8.21
N ALA A 47 6.20 11.28 8.88
CA ALA A 47 6.05 11.34 10.32
C ALA A 47 4.81 10.58 10.81
N ILE A 48 3.69 10.71 10.11
CA ILE A 48 2.44 10.00 10.40
C ILE A 48 2.61 8.50 10.16
N ALA A 49 3.24 8.11 9.05
CA ALA A 49 3.54 6.73 8.73
C ALA A 49 4.43 6.05 9.79
N PHE A 50 5.52 6.70 10.19
CA PHE A 50 6.39 6.17 11.24
C PHE A 50 5.74 6.16 12.62
N THR A 51 4.89 7.14 12.94
CA THR A 51 4.11 7.13 14.18
C THR A 51 3.20 5.90 14.24
N LEU A 52 2.44 5.65 13.17
CA LEU A 52 1.60 4.45 13.08
C LEU A 52 2.45 3.17 13.17
N MET A 53 3.58 3.10 12.46
CA MET A 53 4.48 1.95 12.48
C MET A 53 5.03 1.65 13.88
N VAL A 54 5.53 2.67 14.59
CA VAL A 54 6.05 2.54 15.95
C VAL A 54 4.96 2.03 16.88
N LEU A 55 3.77 2.64 16.84
CA LEU A 55 2.64 2.23 17.68
C LEU A 55 2.20 0.80 17.38
N LEU A 56 2.17 0.39 16.11
CA LEU A 56 1.87 -1.00 15.72
C LEU A 56 2.86 -1.98 16.34
N TYR A 57 4.16 -1.69 16.31
CA TYR A 57 5.17 -2.56 16.93
C TYR A 57 5.13 -2.54 18.46
N SER A 58 4.82 -1.39 19.07
CA SER A 58 4.76 -1.24 20.53
C SER A 58 3.52 -1.88 21.15
N LEU A 59 2.37 -1.74 20.50
CA LEU A 59 1.06 -2.02 21.08
C LEU A 59 0.30 -3.13 20.34
N GLY A 60 0.81 -3.62 19.22
CA GLY A 60 0.13 -4.64 18.42
C GLY A 60 -0.14 -5.93 19.18
N GLY A 61 0.83 -6.40 19.98
CA GLY A 61 0.64 -7.56 20.85
C GLY A 61 -0.37 -7.36 21.99
N VAL A 62 -0.86 -6.15 22.21
CA VAL A 62 -1.81 -5.80 23.28
C VAL A 62 -3.24 -5.81 22.74
N SER A 63 -3.58 -4.93 21.80
CA SER A 63 -4.96 -4.74 21.32
C SER A 63 -5.23 -5.21 19.91
N GLY A 64 -4.20 -5.48 19.11
CA GLY A 64 -4.35 -5.47 17.65
C GLY A 64 -3.90 -4.17 17.00
N ALA A 65 -3.67 -3.11 17.79
CA ALA A 65 -3.18 -1.80 17.36
C ALA A 65 -3.92 -1.26 16.12
N LEU A 66 -5.25 -1.27 16.15
CA LEU A 66 -6.08 -0.88 15.00
C LEU A 66 -6.11 0.63 14.83
N PHE A 67 -6.24 1.36 15.94
CA PHE A 67 -6.17 2.82 16.08
C PHE A 67 -7.09 3.62 15.14
N ASN A 68 -8.04 2.95 14.51
CA ASN A 68 -8.83 3.45 13.41
C ASN A 68 -10.20 2.74 13.40
N PRO A 69 -11.32 3.48 13.52
CA PRO A 69 -12.65 2.89 13.48
C PRO A 69 -12.96 2.16 12.17
N ALA A 70 -12.45 2.61 11.03
CA ALA A 70 -12.65 1.95 9.74
C ALA A 70 -11.93 0.59 9.68
N ALA A 71 -10.68 0.51 10.17
CA ALA A 71 -9.97 -0.76 10.29
C ALA A 71 -10.68 -1.71 11.28
N THR A 72 -11.15 -1.18 12.41
CA THR A 72 -11.93 -1.92 13.40
C THR A 72 -13.24 -2.47 12.81
N PHE A 73 -13.95 -1.64 12.04
CA PHE A 73 -15.14 -2.04 11.31
C PHE A 73 -14.86 -3.13 10.27
N ALA A 74 -13.78 -3.02 9.50
CA ALA A 74 -13.37 -4.04 8.52
C ALA A 74 -13.18 -5.41 9.17
N LEU A 75 -12.56 -5.48 10.35
CA LEU A 75 -12.40 -6.73 11.11
C LEU A 75 -13.75 -7.27 11.61
N GLY A 76 -14.68 -6.41 12.02
CA GLY A 76 -16.04 -6.80 12.39
C GLY A 76 -16.82 -7.39 11.22
N LEU A 77 -16.75 -6.73 10.06
CA LEU A 77 -17.40 -7.18 8.83
C LEU A 77 -16.81 -8.51 8.33
N CYS A 78 -15.49 -8.67 8.41
CA CYS A 78 -14.80 -9.91 8.04
C CYS A 78 -15.33 -11.10 8.87
N ARG A 79 -15.51 -10.89 10.18
CA ARG A 79 -16.14 -11.90 11.05
C ARG A 79 -17.59 -12.16 10.68
N ALA A 80 -18.37 -11.11 10.40
CA ALA A 80 -19.78 -11.25 10.01
C ALA A 80 -19.95 -12.06 8.71
N MET A 81 -18.97 -11.97 7.79
CA MET A 81 -18.90 -12.76 6.56
C MET A 81 -18.40 -14.20 6.77
N GLY A 82 -18.09 -14.62 8.00
CA GLY A 82 -17.60 -15.97 8.32
C GLY A 82 -16.08 -16.14 8.30
N GLY A 83 -15.33 -15.04 8.14
CA GLY A 83 -13.87 -14.99 8.16
C GLY A 83 -13.29 -14.74 9.56
N PRO A 84 -11.95 -14.56 9.67
CA PRO A 84 -11.29 -14.16 10.90
C PRO A 84 -11.58 -12.69 11.21
N GLY A 85 -11.89 -12.35 12.46
CA GLY A 85 -12.17 -10.97 12.84
C GLY A 85 -12.73 -10.80 14.25
N LEU A 86 -13.08 -9.55 14.57
CA LEU A 86 -13.54 -9.14 15.89
C LEU A 86 -15.05 -9.29 16.05
N ASP A 87 -15.51 -9.61 17.25
CA ASP A 87 -16.93 -9.56 17.58
C ASP A 87 -17.41 -8.10 17.70
N TRP A 88 -18.70 -7.88 17.47
CA TRP A 88 -19.28 -6.53 17.45
C TRP A 88 -19.23 -5.79 18.79
N ARG A 89 -19.09 -6.48 19.92
CA ARG A 89 -18.91 -5.80 21.22
C ARG A 89 -17.51 -5.20 21.29
N THR A 90 -16.49 -5.97 20.88
CA THR A 90 -15.12 -5.48 20.79
C THR A 90 -15.04 -4.31 19.80
N VAL A 91 -15.63 -4.46 18.60
CA VAL A 91 -15.69 -3.38 17.60
C VAL A 91 -16.27 -2.10 18.18
N ALA A 92 -17.46 -2.17 18.80
CA ALA A 92 -18.09 -1.01 19.40
C ALA A 92 -17.21 -0.36 20.50
N SER A 93 -16.60 -1.18 21.36
CA SER A 93 -15.76 -0.67 22.45
C SER A 93 -14.48 0.01 21.96
N TYR A 94 -13.85 -0.54 20.92
CA TYR A 94 -12.67 0.06 20.29
C TYR A 94 -13.03 1.36 19.60
N THR A 95 -14.09 1.37 18.80
CA THR A 95 -14.56 2.56 18.09
C THR A 95 -14.85 3.72 19.04
N VAL A 96 -15.54 3.47 20.16
CA VAL A 96 -15.79 4.52 21.17
C VAL A 96 -14.48 5.09 21.71
N VAL A 97 -13.53 4.24 22.10
CA VAL A 97 -12.27 4.69 22.69
C VAL A 97 -11.39 5.43 21.68
N GLN A 98 -11.40 5.01 20.41
CA GLN A 98 -10.68 5.64 19.32
C GLN A 98 -11.24 7.04 19.04
N PHE A 99 -12.56 7.22 19.01
CA PHE A 99 -13.16 8.55 18.87
C PHE A 99 -12.81 9.48 20.04
N LEU A 100 -12.89 9.00 21.28
CA LEU A 100 -12.48 9.79 22.45
C LEU A 100 -11.00 10.20 22.39
N ALA A 101 -10.14 9.28 21.95
CA ALA A 101 -8.72 9.55 21.76
C ALA A 101 -8.46 10.56 20.64
N GLY A 102 -9.21 10.49 19.53
CA GLY A 102 -9.10 11.42 18.43
C GLY A 102 -9.51 12.84 18.82
N LEU A 103 -10.62 12.99 19.56
CA LEU A 103 -11.03 14.28 20.13
C LEU A 103 -9.94 14.86 21.04
N LEU A 104 -9.39 14.04 21.96
CA LEU A 104 -8.34 14.50 22.86
C LEU A 104 -7.05 14.86 22.11
N GLY A 105 -6.66 14.06 21.11
CA GLY A 105 -5.50 14.35 20.26
C GLY A 105 -5.65 15.68 19.54
N ALA A 106 -6.87 15.97 19.07
CA ALA A 106 -7.17 17.21 18.38
C ALA A 106 -7.15 18.44 19.30
N VAL A 107 -7.72 18.31 20.50
CA VAL A 107 -7.60 19.33 21.54
C VAL A 107 -6.12 19.56 21.90
N SER A 108 -5.33 18.50 22.05
CA SER A 108 -3.92 18.60 22.42
C SER A 108 -3.08 19.38 21.40
N TYR A 109 -3.18 19.10 20.09
CA TYR A 109 -2.44 19.92 19.12
C TYR A 109 -2.97 21.35 19.08
N THR A 110 -4.28 21.55 19.28
CA THR A 110 -4.89 22.89 19.24
C THR A 110 -4.37 23.74 20.40
N LEU A 111 -4.26 23.16 21.59
CA LEU A 111 -3.66 23.81 22.76
C LEU A 111 -2.16 24.06 22.57
N LEU A 112 -1.43 23.13 21.95
CA LEU A 112 0.01 23.26 21.72
C LEU A 112 0.36 24.40 20.76
N TYR A 113 -0.43 24.58 19.70
CA TYR A 113 -0.18 25.59 18.65
C TYR A 113 -1.03 26.86 18.80
N GLY A 114 -2.05 26.85 19.66
CA GLY A 114 -3.04 27.93 19.76
C GLY A 114 -3.86 28.13 18.48
N LYS A 115 -3.91 27.11 17.61
CA LYS A 115 -4.55 27.13 16.28
C LYS A 115 -5.19 25.78 15.98
N SER A 116 -6.26 25.79 15.19
CA SER A 116 -6.86 24.60 14.58
C SER A 116 -7.01 24.82 13.07
N PHE A 117 -7.43 23.77 12.36
CA PHE A 117 -7.69 23.80 10.92
C PHE A 117 -8.98 23.03 10.63
N ASN A 118 -9.64 23.39 9.53
CA ASN A 118 -10.90 22.79 9.12
C ASN A 118 -10.67 21.50 8.33
N LEU A 119 -11.63 20.57 8.40
CA LEU A 119 -11.68 19.41 7.52
C LEU A 119 -12.56 19.76 6.32
N GLU A 120 -12.00 19.80 5.12
CA GLU A 120 -12.75 20.02 3.89
C GLU A 120 -11.95 19.60 2.65
N PRO A 121 -12.61 19.36 1.49
CA PRO A 121 -11.90 19.20 0.23
C PRO A 121 -10.99 20.39 -0.07
N ALA A 122 -9.83 20.13 -0.67
CA ALA A 122 -8.92 21.18 -1.10
C ALA A 122 -9.55 22.07 -2.19
N GLU A 123 -9.04 23.29 -2.35
CA GLU A 123 -9.52 24.23 -3.36
C GLU A 123 -9.53 23.59 -4.76
N GLY A 124 -10.65 23.74 -5.48
CA GLY A 124 -10.83 23.15 -6.81
C GLY A 124 -11.40 21.71 -6.81
N PHE A 125 -11.56 21.08 -5.65
CA PHE A 125 -12.10 19.73 -5.52
C PHE A 125 -13.45 19.69 -4.80
N GLY A 126 -14.32 18.78 -5.24
CA GLY A 126 -15.62 18.55 -4.62
C GLY A 126 -15.59 17.43 -3.58
N TRP A 127 -16.72 17.25 -2.89
CA TRP A 127 -16.93 16.19 -1.90
C TRP A 127 -16.67 14.79 -2.46
N LEU A 128 -16.99 14.56 -3.74
CA LEU A 128 -16.76 13.25 -4.38
C LEU A 128 -15.27 13.00 -4.60
N ASN A 129 -14.50 14.01 -5.01
CA ASN A 129 -13.05 13.88 -5.21
C ASN A 129 -12.35 13.54 -3.89
N ALA A 130 -12.66 14.29 -2.84
CA ALA A 130 -12.15 14.02 -1.50
C ALA A 130 -12.63 12.65 -0.98
N GLY A 131 -13.91 12.32 -1.15
CA GLY A 131 -14.46 11.02 -0.75
C GLY A 131 -13.80 9.83 -1.46
N LEU A 132 -13.51 9.95 -2.76
CA LEU A 132 -12.80 8.90 -3.51
C LEU A 132 -11.37 8.69 -2.99
N CYS A 133 -10.66 9.75 -2.64
CA CYS A 133 -9.36 9.67 -1.98
C CYS A 133 -9.43 8.93 -0.64
N GLU A 134 -10.37 9.35 0.21
CA GLU A 134 -10.57 8.77 1.54
C GLU A 134 -10.96 7.29 1.46
N MET A 135 -11.83 6.94 0.51
CA MET A 135 -12.20 5.55 0.23
C MET A 135 -11.02 4.72 -0.28
N LEU A 136 -10.20 5.24 -1.19
CA LEU A 136 -9.08 4.51 -1.82
C LEU A 136 -8.00 4.12 -0.80
N TYR A 137 -7.55 5.07 0.00
CA TYR A 137 -6.46 4.81 0.96
C TYR A 137 -6.96 4.19 2.26
N THR A 138 -8.22 4.41 2.65
CA THR A 138 -8.83 3.59 3.71
C THR A 138 -9.04 2.15 3.26
N PHE A 139 -9.45 1.92 2.01
CA PHE A 139 -9.47 0.59 1.40
C PHE A 139 -8.09 -0.05 1.49
N MET A 140 -7.04 0.64 1.05
CA MET A 140 -5.68 0.11 1.09
C MET A 140 -5.23 -0.19 2.52
N LEU A 141 -5.48 0.72 3.47
CA LEU A 141 -5.11 0.55 4.89
C LEU A 141 -5.80 -0.67 5.50
N CYS A 142 -7.12 -0.78 5.31
CA CYS A 142 -7.90 -1.90 5.81
C CYS A 142 -7.52 -3.21 5.12
N PHE A 143 -7.30 -3.19 3.80
CA PHE A 143 -6.95 -4.36 3.02
C PHE A 143 -5.57 -4.91 3.42
N VAL A 144 -4.57 -4.05 3.55
CA VAL A 144 -3.24 -4.43 4.03
C VAL A 144 -3.33 -4.96 5.46
N THR A 145 -4.05 -4.26 6.34
CA THR A 145 -4.27 -4.70 7.74
C THR A 145 -4.88 -6.10 7.79
N LEU A 146 -5.95 -6.35 7.03
CA LEU A 146 -6.58 -7.67 7.00
C LEU A 146 -5.60 -8.76 6.55
N ASN A 147 -4.86 -8.50 5.47
CA ASN A 147 -3.89 -9.45 4.92
C ASN A 147 -2.73 -9.76 5.88
N VAL A 148 -2.17 -8.77 6.58
CA VAL A 148 -0.96 -8.96 7.40
C VAL A 148 -1.26 -9.30 8.86
N VAL A 149 -2.46 -8.97 9.36
CA VAL A 149 -2.85 -9.18 10.77
C VAL A 149 -3.77 -10.37 10.94
N VAL A 150 -4.85 -10.50 10.14
CA VAL A 150 -5.94 -11.45 10.43
C VAL A 150 -5.93 -12.71 9.58
N ALA A 151 -5.26 -12.69 8.42
CA ALA A 151 -5.12 -13.88 7.58
C ALA A 151 -4.60 -15.07 8.41
N ARG A 152 -5.23 -16.24 8.31
CA ARG A 152 -4.99 -17.35 9.26
C ARG A 152 -3.54 -17.79 9.31
N LYS A 153 -2.81 -17.72 8.19
CA LYS A 153 -1.37 -18.01 8.13
C LYS A 153 -0.57 -17.16 9.14
N ASN A 154 -0.95 -15.89 9.31
CA ASN A 154 -0.24 -14.92 10.14
C ASN A 154 -0.61 -15.07 11.62
N LEU A 155 -1.66 -15.83 11.93
CA LEU A 155 -2.01 -16.23 13.29
C LEU A 155 -1.11 -17.38 13.79
N GLN A 156 -0.54 -18.16 12.87
CA GLN A 156 0.30 -19.33 13.17
C GLN A 156 1.80 -18.97 13.20
N GLU A 157 2.27 -18.13 12.27
CA GLU A 157 3.66 -17.71 12.18
C GLU A 157 3.93 -16.34 12.82
N LYS A 158 5.17 -16.11 13.30
CA LYS A 158 5.60 -14.78 13.78
C LYS A 158 5.80 -13.84 12.58
N ASN A 159 4.72 -13.24 12.08
CA ASN A 159 4.81 -12.11 11.15
C ASN A 159 5.48 -10.91 11.85
N GLN A 160 6.63 -10.46 11.32
CA GLN A 160 7.41 -9.31 11.79
C GLN A 160 7.25 -8.06 10.91
N TYR A 161 6.70 -8.16 9.70
CA TYR A 161 6.60 -7.04 8.77
C TYR A 161 5.28 -6.27 8.87
N TYR A 162 4.30 -6.75 9.65
CA TYR A 162 2.97 -6.14 9.79
C TYR A 162 3.01 -4.63 10.10
N GLY A 163 3.87 -4.21 11.03
CA GLY A 163 3.97 -2.80 11.43
C GLY A 163 4.47 -1.93 10.30
N LEU A 164 5.46 -2.41 9.54
CA LEU A 164 5.99 -1.75 8.35
C LEU A 164 4.95 -1.70 7.23
N ALA A 165 4.27 -2.82 6.95
CA ALA A 165 3.29 -2.93 5.89
C ALA A 165 2.08 -2.01 6.11
N ILE A 166 1.53 -1.96 7.32
CA ILE A 166 0.39 -1.08 7.63
C ILE A 166 0.87 0.37 7.78
N GLY A 167 1.99 0.58 8.47
CA GLY A 167 2.53 1.89 8.79
C GLY A 167 2.93 2.72 7.57
N LEU A 168 3.29 2.10 6.44
CA LEU A 168 3.61 2.81 5.20
C LEU A 168 2.39 3.25 4.39
N VAL A 169 1.19 2.73 4.66
CA VAL A 169 -0.02 3.12 3.90
C VAL A 169 -0.34 4.62 4.03
N PRO A 170 -0.29 5.25 5.23
CA PRO A 170 -0.47 6.69 5.35
C PRO A 170 0.50 7.51 4.52
N ALA A 171 1.77 7.08 4.36
CA ALA A 171 2.71 7.79 3.48
C ALA A 171 2.24 7.73 2.01
N ALA A 172 1.77 6.56 1.55
CA ALA A 172 1.21 6.44 0.21
C ALA A 172 -0.01 7.34 0.00
N GLY A 173 -0.89 7.42 1.00
CA GLY A 173 -2.11 8.19 0.93
C GLY A 173 -1.92 9.69 1.06
N LEU A 174 -1.09 10.15 1.99
CA LEU A 174 -0.92 11.58 2.26
C LEU A 174 -0.22 12.29 1.09
N TYR A 175 0.82 11.68 0.53
CA TYR A 175 1.51 12.26 -0.62
C TYR A 175 0.72 12.12 -1.93
N GLY A 176 -0.12 11.08 -2.07
CA GLY A 176 -0.98 10.92 -3.25
C GLY A 176 -2.26 11.76 -3.21
N ALA A 177 -3.00 11.68 -2.11
CA ALA A 177 -4.36 12.22 -1.98
C ALA A 177 -4.48 13.42 -1.03
N GLY A 178 -3.42 13.79 -0.29
CA GLY A 178 -3.45 14.90 0.66
C GLY A 178 -3.78 16.23 0.00
N ALA A 179 -3.27 16.47 -1.21
CA ALA A 179 -3.56 17.68 -2.00
C ALA A 179 -5.03 17.79 -2.45
N VAL A 180 -5.84 16.74 -2.30
CA VAL A 180 -7.26 16.71 -2.68
C VAL A 180 -8.17 16.65 -1.45
N SER A 181 -7.84 15.79 -0.48
CA SER A 181 -8.72 15.42 0.65
C SER A 181 -8.18 15.83 2.02
N GLY A 182 -6.89 16.17 2.14
CA GLY A 182 -6.20 16.27 3.43
C GLY A 182 -5.74 14.91 3.99
N GLY A 183 -6.28 13.80 3.51
CA GLY A 183 -5.77 12.44 3.76
C GLY A 183 -5.96 11.92 5.19
N CYS A 184 -7.20 11.89 5.67
CA CYS A 184 -7.52 11.42 7.02
C CYS A 184 -7.38 9.90 7.16
N PHE A 185 -8.05 9.16 6.28
CA PHE A 185 -8.13 7.71 6.20
C PHE A 185 -8.52 7.03 7.52
N ASN A 186 -9.18 7.77 8.42
CA ASN A 186 -9.46 7.39 9.80
C ASN A 186 -10.62 8.22 10.37
N PRO A 187 -11.77 7.58 10.66
CA PRO A 187 -12.93 8.26 11.23
C PRO A 187 -12.65 9.02 12.52
N ALA A 188 -11.77 8.50 13.38
CA ALA A 188 -11.42 9.16 14.64
C ALA A 188 -10.61 10.43 14.42
N LEU A 189 -9.77 10.47 13.38
CA LEU A 189 -9.04 11.66 12.98
C LEU A 189 -9.99 12.68 12.34
N ALA A 190 -10.83 12.25 11.39
CA ALA A 190 -11.79 13.12 10.73
C ALA A 190 -12.73 13.81 11.74
N LEU A 191 -13.28 13.05 12.70
CA LEU A 191 -14.12 13.60 13.77
C LEU A 191 -13.33 14.52 14.72
N GLY A 192 -12.09 14.15 15.06
CA GLY A 192 -11.22 14.97 15.91
C GLY A 192 -10.97 16.36 15.32
N ILE A 193 -10.60 16.42 14.04
CA ILE A 193 -10.35 17.68 13.32
C ILE A 193 -11.62 18.54 13.31
N ASP A 194 -12.74 17.98 12.82
CA ASP A 194 -14.02 18.68 12.66
C ASP A 194 -14.60 19.16 14.01
N ALA A 195 -14.34 18.45 15.11
CA ALA A 195 -14.72 18.90 16.44
C ALA A 195 -13.82 20.03 16.98
N SER A 196 -12.51 20.02 16.64
CA SER A 196 -11.55 21.03 17.10
C SER A 196 -11.57 22.33 16.29
N SER A 197 -12.13 22.30 15.07
CA SER A 197 -12.22 23.44 14.16
C SER A 197 -13.32 24.46 14.53
N MET A 198 -13.98 24.30 15.69
CA MET A 198 -15.16 25.04 16.19
C MET A 198 -15.34 26.43 15.56
N GLY A 199 -16.14 26.50 14.49
CA GLY A 199 -16.54 27.75 13.83
C GLY A 199 -15.88 28.04 12.46
N ALA A 200 -14.86 27.28 12.04
CA ALA A 200 -14.26 27.37 10.70
C ALA A 200 -15.01 26.55 9.63
N GLY A 201 -15.80 25.57 10.07
CA GLY A 201 -16.58 24.64 9.27
C GLY A 201 -16.98 23.46 10.16
N PHE A 202 -18.16 22.89 9.97
CA PHE A 202 -18.62 21.72 10.72
C PHE A 202 -19.46 20.81 9.80
N GLY A 203 -19.23 19.50 9.87
CA GLY A 203 -20.08 18.50 9.23
C GLY A 203 -19.43 17.74 8.07
N TRP A 204 -18.21 18.08 7.67
CA TRP A 204 -17.46 17.32 6.67
C TRP A 204 -17.04 15.95 7.17
N SER A 205 -16.82 15.79 8.48
CA SER A 205 -16.45 14.50 9.07
C SER A 205 -17.45 13.39 8.70
N ALA A 206 -18.75 13.69 8.63
CA ALA A 206 -19.76 12.69 8.26
C ALA A 206 -19.55 12.14 6.84
N VAL A 207 -19.15 12.99 5.88
CA VAL A 207 -18.86 12.57 4.50
C VAL A 207 -17.60 11.72 4.47
N PHE A 208 -16.54 12.16 5.14
CA PHE A 208 -15.28 11.43 5.20
C PHE A 208 -15.47 10.04 5.82
N VAL A 209 -16.11 9.98 6.99
CA VAL A 209 -16.44 8.72 7.68
C VAL A 209 -17.24 7.77 6.79
N LEU A 210 -18.21 8.27 6.02
CA LEU A 210 -18.97 7.44 5.09
C LEU A 210 -18.06 6.77 4.06
N PHE A 211 -17.21 7.55 3.37
CA PHE A 211 -16.31 7.02 2.35
C PHE A 211 -15.22 6.10 2.93
N GLU A 212 -14.70 6.41 4.11
CA GLU A 212 -13.76 5.56 4.84
C GLU A 212 -14.40 4.20 5.18
N LEU A 213 -15.64 4.18 5.67
CA LEU A 213 -16.37 2.93 5.96
C LEU A 213 -16.71 2.14 4.69
N LEU A 214 -17.03 2.82 3.58
CA LEU A 214 -17.19 2.17 2.27
C LEU A 214 -15.87 1.54 1.79
N GLY A 215 -14.75 2.23 1.97
CA GLY A 215 -13.41 1.71 1.69
C GLY A 215 -13.08 0.48 2.52
N ALA A 216 -13.37 0.52 3.83
CA ALA A 216 -13.21 -0.61 4.74
C ALA A 216 -14.08 -1.81 4.35
N ALA A 217 -15.33 -1.57 3.92
CA ALA A 217 -16.22 -2.64 3.45
C ALA A 217 -15.68 -3.27 2.16
N ALA A 218 -15.30 -2.47 1.18
CA ALA A 218 -14.71 -2.93 -0.07
C ALA A 218 -13.42 -3.73 0.19
N ALA A 219 -12.58 -3.30 1.15
CA ALA A 219 -11.36 -4.01 1.54
C ALA A 219 -11.66 -5.40 2.11
N CYS A 220 -12.70 -5.53 2.92
CA CYS A 220 -13.15 -6.82 3.44
C CYS A 220 -13.61 -7.76 2.32
N PHE A 221 -14.36 -7.27 1.34
CA PHE A 221 -14.75 -8.07 0.17
C PHE A 221 -13.56 -8.48 -0.69
N ALA A 222 -12.63 -7.55 -0.95
CA ALA A 222 -11.40 -7.84 -1.67
C ALA A 222 -10.57 -8.90 -0.94
N PHE A 223 -10.41 -8.78 0.37
CA PHE A 223 -9.73 -9.76 1.22
C PHE A 223 -10.35 -11.15 1.09
N ALA A 224 -11.68 -11.27 1.15
CA ALA A 224 -12.38 -12.53 0.95
C ALA A 224 -12.18 -13.16 -0.44
N LYS A 225 -11.98 -12.33 -1.48
CA LYS A 225 -11.71 -12.81 -2.84
C LYS A 225 -10.27 -13.28 -3.03
N VAL A 226 -9.30 -12.60 -2.44
CA VAL A 226 -7.89 -13.01 -2.53
C VAL A 226 -7.55 -14.14 -1.57
N ARG A 227 -8.34 -14.35 -0.52
CA ARG A 227 -8.16 -15.41 0.49
C ARG A 227 -9.45 -16.16 0.82
N PRO A 228 -10.06 -16.87 -0.14
CA PRO A 228 -11.28 -17.64 0.10
C PRO A 228 -11.13 -18.68 1.23
N GLU A 229 -9.93 -19.20 1.45
CA GLU A 229 -9.59 -20.19 2.48
C GLU A 229 -9.81 -19.68 3.91
N ASP A 230 -9.60 -18.38 4.15
CA ASP A 230 -9.86 -17.73 5.44
C ASP A 230 -11.36 -17.72 5.77
N PHE A 231 -12.21 -17.85 4.75
CA PHE A 231 -13.67 -17.92 4.81
C PHE A 231 -14.20 -19.35 4.63
N ARG A 232 -13.33 -20.37 4.79
CA ARG A 232 -13.68 -21.80 4.61
C ARG A 232 -14.25 -22.10 3.21
N SER A 233 -13.79 -21.35 2.22
CA SER A 233 -14.15 -21.53 0.82
C SER A 233 -12.90 -21.79 -0.02
N SER A 234 -13.08 -22.30 -1.23
CA SER A 234 -12.01 -22.41 -2.22
C SER A 234 -12.53 -21.82 -3.52
N ALA A 235 -11.88 -20.78 -4.02
CA ALA A 235 -12.22 -20.16 -5.29
C ALA A 235 -10.95 -20.00 -6.13
N PRO A 236 -10.98 -20.36 -7.42
CA PRO A 236 -9.87 -20.07 -8.31
C PRO A 236 -9.79 -18.56 -8.57
N GLY A 237 -8.60 -18.08 -8.95
CA GLY A 237 -8.41 -16.70 -9.43
C GLY A 237 -7.89 -15.72 -8.39
N SER A 238 -7.60 -16.14 -7.16
CA SER A 238 -7.02 -15.28 -6.11
C SER A 238 -5.76 -14.55 -6.58
N ALA A 239 -4.85 -15.24 -7.29
CA ALA A 239 -3.65 -14.62 -7.84
C ALA A 239 -3.95 -13.53 -8.87
N PHE A 240 -4.94 -13.75 -9.75
CA PHE A 240 -5.36 -12.75 -10.74
C PHE A 240 -5.95 -11.51 -10.07
N VAL A 241 -6.83 -11.70 -9.07
CA VAL A 241 -7.42 -10.59 -8.30
C VAL A 241 -6.35 -9.85 -7.51
N ALA A 242 -5.38 -10.56 -6.91
CA ALA A 242 -4.27 -9.94 -6.18
C ALA A 242 -3.41 -9.07 -7.10
N GLU A 243 -3.00 -9.56 -8.27
CA GLU A 243 -2.24 -8.77 -9.25
C GLU A 243 -3.03 -7.55 -9.75
N LEU A 244 -4.32 -7.70 -10.02
CA LEU A 244 -5.19 -6.60 -10.43
C LEU A 244 -5.26 -5.52 -9.34
N LEU A 245 -5.55 -5.91 -8.09
CA LEU A 245 -5.68 -4.97 -6.97
C LEU A 245 -4.37 -4.27 -6.64
N GLY A 246 -3.26 -5.01 -6.64
CA GLY A 246 -1.95 -4.43 -6.37
C GLY A 246 -1.50 -3.45 -7.45
N THR A 247 -1.66 -3.79 -8.73
CA THR A 247 -1.34 -2.85 -9.81
C THR A 247 -2.33 -1.68 -9.85
N TRP A 248 -3.62 -1.89 -9.55
CA TRP A 248 -4.61 -0.81 -9.43
C TRP A 248 -4.18 0.26 -8.42
N LEU A 249 -3.89 -0.16 -7.18
CA LEU A 249 -3.49 0.77 -6.12
C LEU A 249 -2.13 1.42 -6.41
N LEU A 250 -1.20 0.68 -7.00
CA LEU A 250 0.11 1.20 -7.38
C LEU A 250 -0.01 2.31 -8.44
N VAL A 251 -0.76 2.07 -9.52
CA VAL A 251 -0.93 3.04 -10.61
C VAL A 251 -1.81 4.22 -10.19
N ALA A 252 -2.85 3.99 -9.39
CA ALA A 252 -3.64 5.08 -8.80
C ALA A 252 -2.75 5.99 -7.94
N THR A 253 -1.91 5.40 -7.07
CA THR A 253 -0.98 6.17 -6.23
C THR A 253 0.04 6.93 -7.06
N ALA A 254 0.64 6.31 -8.08
CA ALA A 254 1.60 6.98 -8.95
C ALA A 254 0.96 8.17 -9.68
N GLY A 255 -0.21 7.98 -10.28
CA GLY A 255 -0.86 9.04 -11.02
C GLY A 255 -1.36 10.20 -10.15
N LEU A 256 -1.87 9.90 -8.96
CA LEU A 256 -2.23 10.93 -7.98
C LEU A 256 -1.03 11.77 -7.58
N ASN A 257 0.12 11.15 -7.30
CA ASN A 257 1.35 11.87 -6.94
C ASN A 257 1.86 12.77 -8.08
N VAL A 258 1.78 12.30 -9.33
CA VAL A 258 2.20 13.10 -10.50
C VAL A 258 1.29 14.31 -10.67
N LEU A 259 -0.03 14.10 -10.62
CA LEU A 259 -0.99 15.19 -10.80
C LEU A 259 -0.98 16.21 -9.66
N ALA A 260 -0.70 15.75 -8.44
CA ALA A 260 -0.53 16.59 -7.26
C ALA A 260 0.85 17.26 -7.17
N GLU A 261 1.77 16.99 -8.11
CA GLU A 261 3.17 17.48 -8.08
C GLU A 261 3.87 17.20 -6.74
N SER A 262 3.62 16.02 -6.18
CA SER A 262 4.07 15.65 -4.84
C SER A 262 5.60 15.63 -4.70
N SER A 263 6.12 16.33 -3.68
CA SER A 263 7.56 16.41 -3.39
C SER A 263 8.18 15.05 -3.01
N ALA A 264 7.36 14.09 -2.59
CA ALA A 264 7.79 12.75 -2.19
C ALA A 264 7.14 11.63 -3.03
N ALA A 265 6.82 11.91 -4.30
CA ALA A 265 6.15 10.97 -5.21
C ALA A 265 6.79 9.56 -5.21
N ALA A 266 8.11 9.47 -5.35
CA ALA A 266 8.84 8.21 -5.36
C ALA A 266 8.66 7.40 -4.06
N PHE A 267 8.75 8.08 -2.91
CA PHE A 267 8.55 7.45 -1.60
C PHE A 267 7.10 7.02 -1.40
N SER A 268 6.13 7.81 -1.86
CA SER A 268 4.70 7.47 -1.81
C SER A 268 4.38 6.18 -2.59
N VAL A 269 4.88 6.07 -3.82
CA VAL A 269 4.67 4.88 -4.67
C VAL A 269 5.40 3.67 -4.09
N ALA A 270 6.61 3.84 -3.58
CA ALA A 270 7.34 2.79 -2.89
C ALA A 270 6.64 2.31 -1.62
N ALA A 271 6.08 3.22 -0.82
CA ALA A 271 5.30 2.91 0.36
C ALA A 271 4.06 2.08 0.02
N ALA A 272 3.38 2.42 -1.09
CA ALA A 272 2.27 1.63 -1.59
C ALA A 272 2.73 0.21 -2.01
N LEU A 273 3.79 0.14 -2.82
CA LEU A 273 4.34 -1.13 -3.29
C LEU A 273 4.78 -2.03 -2.14
N THR A 274 5.55 -1.54 -1.18
CA THR A 274 6.00 -2.31 -0.02
C THR A 274 4.81 -2.87 0.77
N SER A 275 3.81 -2.03 1.04
CA SER A 275 2.61 -2.44 1.77
C SER A 275 1.84 -3.57 1.04
N LEU A 276 1.70 -3.45 -0.27
CA LEU A 276 0.97 -4.42 -1.10
C LEU A 276 1.76 -5.72 -1.32
N VAL A 277 3.08 -5.64 -1.46
CA VAL A 277 3.94 -6.83 -1.54
C VAL A 277 3.82 -7.64 -0.25
N TYR A 278 3.88 -7.01 0.92
CA TYR A 278 3.68 -7.73 2.18
C TYR A 278 2.25 -8.30 2.33
N ALA A 279 1.24 -7.65 1.76
CA ALA A 279 -0.14 -8.13 1.81
C ALA A 279 -0.40 -9.34 0.89
N LEU A 280 0.24 -9.38 -0.29
CA LEU A 280 -0.17 -10.25 -1.40
C LEU A 280 0.91 -11.18 -1.95
N ALA A 281 2.17 -11.09 -1.50
CA ALA A 281 3.26 -11.91 -2.05
C ALA A 281 3.00 -13.42 -1.93
N ASP A 282 2.30 -13.87 -0.91
CA ASP A 282 1.93 -15.27 -0.75
C ASP A 282 0.67 -15.69 -1.52
N VAL A 283 -0.08 -14.73 -2.08
CA VAL A 283 -1.28 -14.99 -2.88
C VAL A 283 -0.91 -15.11 -4.37
N SER A 284 -0.14 -14.17 -4.90
CA SER A 284 0.25 -14.15 -6.33
C SER A 284 1.75 -14.09 -6.58
N GLY A 285 2.57 -13.87 -5.56
CA GLY A 285 3.96 -13.41 -5.75
C GLY A 285 4.09 -11.88 -5.76
N ALA A 286 2.96 -11.15 -5.83
CA ALA A 286 2.89 -9.69 -5.83
C ALA A 286 3.83 -9.04 -6.87
N HIS A 287 3.75 -9.49 -8.12
CA HIS A 287 4.64 -9.01 -9.17
C HIS A 287 4.32 -7.57 -9.56
N PHE A 288 3.03 -7.26 -9.74
CA PHE A 288 2.44 -5.96 -10.07
C PHE A 288 3.03 -5.23 -11.29
N ASN A 289 3.87 -5.92 -12.05
CA ASN A 289 4.74 -5.36 -13.07
C ASN A 289 5.04 -6.45 -14.13
N PRO A 290 4.73 -6.19 -15.42
CA PRO A 290 5.01 -7.14 -16.49
C PRO A 290 6.50 -7.47 -16.66
N ALA A 291 7.41 -6.51 -16.43
CA ALA A 291 8.86 -6.76 -16.49
C ALA A 291 9.35 -7.67 -15.36
N VAL A 292 8.80 -7.51 -14.14
CA VAL A 292 9.08 -8.41 -13.02
C VAL A 292 8.52 -9.81 -13.29
N THR A 293 7.30 -9.90 -13.81
CA THR A 293 6.67 -11.18 -14.19
C THR A 293 7.51 -11.90 -15.25
N LEU A 294 7.97 -11.18 -16.27
CA LEU A 294 8.84 -11.72 -17.30
C LEU A 294 10.17 -12.22 -16.72
N ALA A 295 10.81 -11.42 -15.85
CA ALA A 295 12.07 -11.80 -15.22
C ALA A 295 11.93 -13.08 -14.38
N ILE A 296 10.88 -13.18 -13.57
CA ILE A 296 10.58 -14.39 -12.78
C ILE A 296 10.34 -15.59 -13.68
N PHE A 297 9.51 -15.44 -14.72
CA PHE A 297 9.21 -16.51 -15.68
C PHE A 297 10.47 -17.02 -16.39
N VAL A 298 11.28 -16.12 -16.95
CA VAL A 298 12.48 -16.48 -17.72
C VAL A 298 13.61 -17.02 -16.83
N SER A 299 13.68 -16.60 -15.56
CA SER A 299 14.65 -17.16 -14.61
C SER A 299 14.43 -18.64 -14.27
N GLY A 300 13.22 -19.17 -14.51
CA GLY A 300 12.84 -20.53 -14.15
C GLY A 300 12.98 -20.81 -12.66
N ARG A 301 12.89 -19.78 -11.80
CA ARG A 301 12.98 -19.90 -10.34
C ARG A 301 11.63 -20.07 -9.65
N ALA A 302 10.55 -19.79 -10.36
CA ALA A 302 9.18 -20.02 -9.91
C ALA A 302 8.51 -21.09 -10.77
N ASP A 303 7.61 -21.86 -10.17
CA ASP A 303 6.73 -22.82 -10.86
C ASP A 303 5.60 -22.08 -11.61
N LEU A 304 5.96 -21.14 -12.49
CA LEU A 304 5.03 -20.30 -13.24
C LEU A 304 4.88 -20.83 -14.66
N THR A 305 3.72 -21.38 -14.98
CA THR A 305 3.40 -21.76 -16.36
C THR A 305 3.23 -20.53 -17.25
N THR A 306 3.41 -20.69 -18.56
CA THR A 306 3.18 -19.61 -19.54
C THR A 306 1.77 -19.00 -19.42
N LYS A 307 0.76 -19.84 -19.15
CA LYS A 307 -0.62 -19.39 -18.93
C LYS A 307 -0.72 -18.52 -17.68
N GLN A 308 -0.10 -18.92 -16.57
CA GLN A 308 -0.11 -18.13 -15.35
C GLN A 308 0.65 -16.82 -15.53
N ALA A 309 1.82 -16.82 -16.18
CA ALA A 309 2.56 -15.59 -16.49
C ALA A 309 1.71 -14.62 -17.33
N ALA A 310 1.03 -15.11 -18.37
CA ALA A 310 0.12 -14.31 -19.18
C ALA A 310 -1.08 -13.77 -18.37
N GLN A 311 -1.62 -14.56 -17.44
CA GLN A 311 -2.70 -14.12 -16.54
C GLN A 311 -2.24 -13.03 -15.56
N HIS A 312 -0.99 -13.08 -15.07
CA HIS A 312 -0.42 -12.00 -14.25
C HIS A 312 -0.33 -10.72 -15.05
N VAL A 313 0.25 -10.77 -16.26
CA VAL A 313 0.35 -9.60 -17.15
C VAL A 313 -1.04 -9.03 -17.48
N LEU A 314 -2.01 -9.88 -17.81
CA LEU A 314 -3.38 -9.42 -18.07
C LEU A 314 -4.00 -8.73 -16.85
N ALA A 315 -3.87 -9.32 -15.67
CA ALA A 315 -4.36 -8.73 -14.42
C ALA A 315 -3.70 -7.36 -14.14
N GLN A 316 -2.39 -7.27 -14.33
CA GLN A 316 -1.62 -6.02 -14.15
C GLN A 316 -2.09 -4.94 -15.12
N MET A 317 -2.30 -5.28 -16.40
CA MET A 317 -2.80 -4.32 -17.39
C MET A 317 -4.21 -3.81 -17.06
N LEU A 318 -5.11 -4.69 -16.63
CA LEU A 318 -6.45 -4.29 -16.20
C LEU A 318 -6.43 -3.47 -14.90
N GLY A 319 -5.59 -3.86 -13.94
CA GLY A 319 -5.37 -3.10 -12.72
C GLY A 319 -4.83 -1.70 -13.02
N ALA A 320 -3.83 -1.60 -13.90
CA ALA A 320 -3.26 -0.32 -14.31
C ALA A 320 -4.28 0.58 -15.01
N ALA A 321 -5.11 0.02 -15.90
CA ALA A 321 -6.21 0.77 -16.52
C ALA A 321 -7.22 1.28 -15.48
N LEU A 322 -7.58 0.45 -14.48
CA LEU A 322 -8.44 0.88 -13.38
C LEU A 322 -7.78 1.97 -12.54
N GLY A 323 -6.47 1.89 -12.30
CA GLY A 323 -5.69 2.90 -11.58
C GLY A 323 -5.68 4.23 -12.30
N CYS A 324 -5.54 4.18 -13.62
CA CYS A 324 -5.65 5.32 -14.50
C CYS A 324 -7.00 6.02 -14.38
N VAL A 325 -8.09 5.27 -14.53
CA VAL A 325 -9.45 5.80 -14.33
C VAL A 325 -9.63 6.38 -12.94
N THR A 326 -9.08 5.72 -11.91
CA THR A 326 -9.21 6.16 -10.51
C THR A 326 -8.56 7.52 -10.28
N TYR A 327 -7.28 7.70 -10.63
CA TYR A 327 -6.64 8.99 -10.41
C TYR A 327 -7.25 10.09 -11.29
N SER A 328 -7.68 9.76 -12.51
CA SER A 328 -8.33 10.74 -13.39
C SER A 328 -9.67 11.20 -12.84
N LEU A 329 -10.48 10.31 -12.26
CA LEU A 329 -11.74 10.71 -11.60
C LEU A 329 -11.48 11.57 -10.37
N VAL A 330 -10.51 11.20 -9.54
CA VAL A 330 -10.11 11.98 -8.36
C VAL A 330 -9.64 13.38 -8.77
N TYR A 331 -8.84 13.49 -9.83
CA TYR A 331 -8.24 14.74 -10.27
C TYR A 331 -9.00 15.44 -11.41
N VAL A 332 -10.33 15.34 -11.42
CA VAL A 332 -11.24 16.09 -12.31
C VAL A 332 -10.90 15.93 -13.81
N GLY A 333 -10.64 14.69 -14.24
CA GLY A 333 -10.26 14.35 -15.61
C GLY A 333 -8.77 14.52 -15.93
N GLY A 334 -7.94 14.86 -14.92
CA GLY A 334 -6.50 14.99 -15.04
C GLY A 334 -5.84 13.72 -15.58
N SER A 335 -4.86 13.88 -16.47
CA SER A 335 -4.09 12.78 -17.04
C SER A 335 -2.73 13.30 -17.51
N PHE A 336 -1.78 12.38 -17.67
CA PHE A 336 -0.42 12.67 -18.11
C PHE A 336 0.09 11.46 -18.91
N ALA A 337 1.08 11.68 -19.77
CA ALA A 337 1.76 10.59 -20.49
C ALA A 337 3.24 10.57 -20.10
N VAL A 338 3.84 9.38 -20.12
CA VAL A 338 5.30 9.23 -19.95
C VAL A 338 6.07 9.89 -21.09
N GLY A 339 7.28 10.36 -20.80
CA GLY A 339 8.15 11.01 -21.77
C GLY A 339 9.41 11.61 -21.14
N PRO A 340 10.34 12.15 -21.94
CA PRO A 340 11.49 12.87 -21.40
C PRO A 340 11.04 14.11 -20.62
N ILE A 341 11.57 14.29 -19.41
CA ILE A 341 11.25 15.42 -18.54
C ILE A 341 12.33 16.50 -18.67
N GLY A 342 11.92 17.76 -18.71
CA GLY A 342 12.82 18.91 -18.81
C GLY A 342 13.66 18.88 -20.09
N LYS A 343 14.99 18.90 -19.95
CA LYS A 343 15.95 18.87 -21.07
C LYS A 343 16.46 17.48 -21.40
N SER A 344 15.88 16.44 -20.79
CA SER A 344 16.31 15.06 -20.97
C SER A 344 15.97 14.54 -22.36
N THR A 345 16.75 13.56 -22.82
CA THR A 345 16.66 12.95 -24.15
C THR A 345 16.18 11.51 -24.06
N TRP A 346 15.66 10.98 -25.18
CA TRP A 346 15.21 9.59 -25.24
C TRP A 346 16.27 8.55 -24.84
N PRO A 347 17.56 8.67 -25.22
CA PRO A 347 18.60 7.76 -24.72
C PRO A 347 18.75 7.79 -23.19
N GLN A 348 18.64 8.97 -22.56
CA GLN A 348 18.70 9.08 -21.09
C GLN A 348 17.50 8.41 -20.43
N VAL A 349 16.30 8.57 -21.00
CA VAL A 349 15.08 7.87 -20.56
C VAL A 349 15.26 6.36 -20.66
N VAL A 350 15.68 5.86 -21.82
CA VAL A 350 15.86 4.41 -22.06
C VAL A 350 16.89 3.81 -21.10
N ILE A 351 18.03 4.48 -20.91
CA ILE A 351 19.06 4.01 -19.98
C ILE A 351 18.53 4.00 -18.55
N GLY A 352 17.85 5.07 -18.12
CA GLY A 352 17.27 5.18 -16.78
C GLY A 352 16.26 4.07 -16.48
N GLU A 353 15.24 3.94 -17.33
CA GLU A 353 14.18 2.94 -17.19
C GLU A 353 14.74 1.50 -17.23
N LEU A 354 15.72 1.22 -18.10
CA LEU A 354 16.39 -0.07 -18.16
C LEU A 354 17.13 -0.38 -16.85
N LEU A 355 17.97 0.54 -16.37
CA LEU A 355 18.82 0.31 -15.20
C LEU A 355 18.04 0.16 -13.89
N PHE A 356 16.99 0.95 -13.70
CA PHE A 356 16.20 0.89 -12.47
C PHE A 356 15.13 -0.22 -12.51
N THR A 357 14.65 -0.62 -13.69
CA THR A 357 13.85 -1.85 -13.82
C THR A 357 14.73 -3.09 -13.63
N PHE A 358 15.97 -3.06 -14.11
CA PHE A 358 16.99 -4.06 -13.77
C PHE A 358 17.19 -4.16 -12.26
N LEU A 359 17.40 -3.03 -11.56
CA LEU A 359 17.58 -3.02 -10.11
C LEU A 359 16.38 -3.67 -9.40
N LEU A 360 15.16 -3.31 -9.81
CA LEU A 360 13.93 -3.87 -9.24
C LEU A 360 13.85 -5.39 -9.48
N ALA A 361 13.93 -5.85 -10.73
CA ALA A 361 13.80 -7.26 -11.08
C ALA A 361 14.93 -8.12 -10.49
N TYR A 362 16.17 -7.61 -10.50
CA TYR A 362 17.32 -8.30 -9.90
C TYR A 362 17.15 -8.45 -8.40
N THR A 363 16.68 -7.40 -7.72
CA THR A 363 16.40 -7.43 -6.28
C THR A 363 15.33 -8.46 -5.96
N VAL A 364 14.23 -8.51 -6.74
CA VAL A 364 13.18 -9.54 -6.59
C VAL A 364 13.78 -10.95 -6.69
N LEU A 365 14.59 -11.23 -7.71
CA LEU A 365 15.24 -12.54 -7.87
C LEU A 365 16.12 -12.90 -6.66
N CYS A 366 16.91 -11.94 -6.15
CA CYS A 366 17.77 -12.13 -4.99
C CYS A 366 16.98 -12.39 -3.70
N VAL A 367 16.03 -11.52 -3.35
CA VAL A 367 15.42 -11.54 -2.01
C VAL A 367 14.28 -12.54 -1.87
N VAL A 368 13.77 -13.08 -2.99
CA VAL A 368 12.66 -14.04 -3.01
C VAL A 368 13.13 -15.46 -3.32
N PHE A 369 14.05 -15.63 -4.28
CA PHE A 369 14.36 -16.94 -4.84
C PHE A 369 15.76 -17.48 -4.51
N ALA A 370 16.77 -16.62 -4.33
CA ALA A 370 18.12 -17.10 -4.06
C ALA A 370 18.29 -17.68 -2.65
N SER A 371 18.84 -18.89 -2.56
CA SER A 371 19.04 -19.63 -1.30
C SER A 371 19.82 -18.86 -0.24
N ARG A 372 20.79 -18.02 -0.65
CA ARG A 372 21.69 -17.29 0.27
C ARG A 372 21.16 -15.92 0.70
N THR A 373 20.36 -15.27 -0.14
CA THR A 373 19.93 -13.87 0.05
C THR A 373 18.42 -13.73 0.25
N LYS A 374 17.66 -14.83 0.11
CA LYS A 374 16.24 -14.88 0.43
C LYS A 374 15.99 -14.43 1.86
N THR A 375 15.02 -13.53 2.02
CA THR A 375 14.64 -12.98 3.33
C THR A 375 13.14 -13.11 3.55
N SER A 376 12.76 -13.60 4.73
CA SER A 376 11.35 -13.79 5.13
C SER A 376 10.68 -12.49 5.58
N HIS A 377 11.46 -11.45 5.88
CA HIS A 377 10.94 -10.23 6.53
C HIS A 377 11.32 -8.95 5.81
N MET A 378 12.44 -8.91 5.07
CA MET A 378 12.94 -7.68 4.44
C MET A 378 12.62 -7.58 2.93
N PHE A 379 12.03 -8.62 2.33
CA PHE A 379 11.80 -8.69 0.88
C PHE A 379 10.96 -7.52 0.36
N GLY A 380 9.82 -7.21 1.00
CA GLY A 380 8.94 -6.12 0.58
C GLY A 380 9.57 -4.74 0.74
N LEU A 381 10.37 -4.53 1.80
CA LEU A 381 11.13 -3.30 1.98
C LEU A 381 12.21 -3.14 0.91
N ALA A 382 12.99 -4.19 0.64
CA ALA A 382 14.04 -4.18 -0.38
C ALA A 382 13.46 -3.86 -1.77
N ILE A 383 12.35 -4.52 -2.15
CA ILE A 383 11.65 -4.31 -3.42
C ILE A 383 11.12 -2.86 -3.54
N GLY A 384 10.45 -2.34 -2.51
CA GLY A 384 9.98 -0.95 -2.52
C GLY A 384 11.11 0.07 -2.54
N SER A 385 12.24 -0.23 -1.88
CA SER A 385 13.41 0.66 -1.85
C SER A 385 14.03 0.86 -3.24
N CYS A 386 13.90 -0.12 -4.14
CA CYS A 386 14.26 0.06 -5.55
C CYS A 386 13.42 1.15 -6.23
N VAL A 387 12.11 1.23 -5.93
CA VAL A 387 11.22 2.26 -6.47
C VAL A 387 11.53 3.63 -5.87
N THR A 388 11.86 3.70 -4.57
CA THR A 388 12.37 4.94 -3.97
C THR A 388 13.64 5.42 -4.69
N ALA A 389 14.62 4.52 -4.87
CA ALA A 389 15.88 4.86 -5.51
C ALA A 389 15.70 5.30 -6.97
N GLY A 390 14.95 4.54 -7.77
CA GLY A 390 14.72 4.85 -9.18
C GLY A 390 13.82 6.07 -9.40
N GLY A 391 12.73 6.19 -8.64
CA GLY A 391 11.82 7.33 -8.74
C GLY A 391 12.52 8.66 -8.43
N PHE A 392 13.35 8.72 -7.38
CA PHE A 392 14.12 9.93 -7.09
C PHE A 392 15.24 10.17 -8.09
N ALA A 393 15.96 9.14 -8.52
CA ALA A 393 17.05 9.27 -9.48
C ALA A 393 16.57 9.70 -10.88
N LEU A 394 15.36 9.31 -11.27
CA LEU A 394 14.81 9.54 -12.60
C LEU A 394 13.73 10.63 -12.66
N SER A 395 13.39 11.29 -11.54
CA SER A 395 12.33 12.30 -11.47
C SER A 395 12.49 13.43 -12.49
N GLY A 396 13.73 13.87 -12.76
CA GLY A 396 14.06 14.89 -13.77
C GLY A 396 14.39 14.33 -15.16
N VAL A 397 14.28 13.02 -15.38
CA VAL A 397 14.69 12.33 -16.62
C VAL A 397 13.49 11.68 -17.31
N SER A 398 12.90 10.66 -16.68
CA SER A 398 11.79 9.87 -17.22
C SER A 398 10.57 9.84 -16.28
N GLY A 399 10.73 10.30 -15.04
CA GLY A 399 9.73 10.14 -13.98
C GLY A 399 9.82 8.79 -13.25
N GLY A 400 10.64 7.85 -13.74
CA GLY A 400 10.88 6.55 -13.11
C GLY A 400 9.65 5.65 -13.08
N SER A 401 9.15 5.25 -14.24
CA SER A 401 7.97 4.38 -14.35
C SER A 401 8.28 2.94 -13.91
N LEU A 402 9.39 2.39 -14.41
CA LEU A 402 9.96 1.09 -14.08
C LEU A 402 8.99 -0.09 -14.27
N ASN A 403 7.89 0.11 -15.00
CA ASN A 403 6.75 -0.79 -15.03
C ASN A 403 5.93 -0.63 -16.34
N PRO A 404 5.94 -1.63 -17.23
CA PRO A 404 5.20 -1.56 -18.50
C PRO A 404 3.70 -1.31 -18.33
N ALA A 405 3.08 -1.83 -17.25
CA ALA A 405 1.66 -1.61 -17.00
C ALA A 405 1.37 -0.15 -16.65
N LEU A 406 2.23 0.50 -15.85
CA LEU A 406 2.14 1.92 -15.52
C LEU A 406 2.41 2.79 -16.75
N SER A 407 3.48 2.49 -17.49
CA SER A 407 3.88 3.19 -18.71
C SER A 407 2.77 3.18 -19.77
N LEU A 408 2.12 2.03 -19.99
CA LEU A 408 1.01 1.91 -20.93
C LEU A 408 -0.26 2.58 -20.42
N ALA A 409 -0.64 2.35 -19.17
CA ALA A 409 -1.92 2.85 -18.65
C ALA A 409 -1.98 4.38 -18.63
N THR A 410 -0.89 5.05 -18.31
CA THR A 410 -0.82 6.52 -18.35
C THR A 410 -0.93 7.07 -19.77
N ALA A 411 -0.56 6.32 -20.80
CA ALA A 411 -0.73 6.71 -22.20
C ALA A 411 -2.13 6.42 -22.79
N LEU A 412 -3.03 5.77 -22.04
CA LEU A 412 -4.38 5.44 -22.53
C LEU A 412 -5.34 6.64 -22.60
N PRO A 413 -5.40 7.54 -21.60
CA PRO A 413 -6.26 8.71 -21.70
C PRO A 413 -5.93 9.54 -22.94
N TRP A 414 -6.95 9.73 -23.80
CA TRP A 414 -6.91 10.62 -24.95
C TRP A 414 -5.93 10.21 -26.08
N GLY A 415 -5.42 8.98 -26.08
CA GLY A 415 -4.60 8.41 -27.15
C GLY A 415 -3.26 9.11 -27.37
N LYS A 416 -2.79 9.92 -26.40
CA LYS A 416 -1.52 10.63 -26.47
C LYS A 416 -0.44 9.83 -25.76
N GLY A 417 0.72 9.69 -26.40
CA GLY A 417 1.91 9.10 -25.75
C GLY A 417 2.06 7.58 -25.89
N LEU A 418 1.24 6.89 -26.69
CA LEU A 418 1.42 5.43 -26.92
C LEU A 418 2.82 5.09 -27.48
N GLY A 419 3.36 5.94 -28.36
CA GLY A 419 4.73 5.78 -28.86
C GLY A 419 5.78 5.93 -27.76
N ALA A 420 5.59 6.88 -26.84
CA ALA A 420 6.44 7.05 -25.66
C ALA A 420 6.35 5.82 -24.73
N ALA A 421 5.14 5.40 -24.41
CA ALA A 421 4.90 4.22 -23.57
C ALA A 421 5.52 2.95 -24.16
N ALA A 422 5.49 2.76 -25.49
CA ALA A 422 6.16 1.64 -26.13
C ALA A 422 7.68 1.66 -25.91
N VAL A 423 8.33 2.84 -25.99
CA VAL A 423 9.76 3.00 -25.70
C VAL A 423 10.07 2.63 -24.24
N TYR A 424 9.26 3.09 -23.30
CA TYR A 424 9.39 2.73 -21.88
C TYR A 424 9.26 1.22 -21.68
N CYS A 425 8.20 0.61 -22.22
CA CYS A 425 7.96 -0.83 -22.08
C CYS A 425 9.13 -1.66 -22.59
N ILE A 426 9.71 -1.29 -23.74
CA ILE A 426 10.88 -1.98 -24.28
C ILE A 426 12.07 -1.86 -23.32
N ALA A 427 12.36 -0.65 -22.82
CA ALA A 427 13.47 -0.44 -21.89
C ALA A 427 13.28 -1.22 -20.58
N GLU A 428 12.08 -1.20 -20.02
CA GLU A 428 11.72 -1.89 -18.76
C GLU A 428 11.79 -3.42 -18.92
N LEU A 429 11.21 -3.98 -19.99
CA LEU A 429 11.27 -5.42 -20.27
C LEU A 429 12.72 -5.88 -20.50
N LEU A 430 13.54 -5.09 -21.19
CA LEU A 430 14.97 -5.36 -21.35
C LEU A 430 15.70 -5.31 -20.01
N GLY A 431 15.40 -4.34 -19.15
CA GLY A 431 15.94 -4.27 -17.79
C GLY A 431 15.65 -5.53 -16.99
N GLY A 432 14.40 -6.03 -17.05
CA GLY A 432 13.99 -7.30 -16.46
C GLY A 432 14.76 -8.51 -17.00
N LEU A 433 14.99 -8.59 -18.31
CA LEU A 433 15.76 -9.68 -18.92
C LEU A 433 17.26 -9.63 -18.57
N VAL A 434 17.85 -8.43 -18.56
CA VAL A 434 19.24 -8.22 -18.12
C VAL A 434 19.42 -8.65 -16.66
N ALA A 435 18.40 -8.43 -15.82
CA ALA A 435 18.41 -8.89 -14.42
C ALA A 435 18.48 -10.41 -14.31
N VAL A 436 17.80 -11.16 -15.18
CA VAL A 436 17.90 -12.62 -15.22
C VAL A 436 19.31 -13.07 -15.57
N GLY A 437 19.93 -12.49 -16.59
CA GLY A 437 21.30 -12.81 -16.98
C GLY A 437 22.30 -12.50 -15.86
N ALA A 438 22.19 -11.34 -15.23
CA ALA A 438 23.03 -10.99 -14.09
C ALA A 438 22.84 -11.93 -12.90
N PHE A 439 21.59 -12.33 -12.61
CA PHE A 439 21.27 -13.29 -11.57
C PHE A 439 21.86 -14.68 -11.85
N GLN A 440 21.82 -15.16 -13.10
CA GLN A 440 22.46 -16.42 -13.49
C GLN A 440 23.97 -16.42 -13.24
N VAL A 441 24.65 -15.30 -13.54
CA VAL A 441 26.10 -15.17 -13.34
C VAL A 441 26.46 -15.05 -11.86
N THR A 442 25.69 -14.29 -11.09
CA THR A 442 26.00 -14.01 -9.67
C THR A 442 25.52 -15.11 -8.71
N HIS A 443 24.50 -15.87 -9.10
CA HIS A 443 23.85 -16.91 -8.30
C HIS A 443 23.87 -18.28 -9.02
N GLN A 444 25.01 -18.66 -9.59
CA GLN A 444 25.18 -19.93 -10.31
C GLN A 444 24.76 -21.17 -9.51
N VAL A 445 24.91 -21.13 -8.17
CA VAL A 445 24.49 -22.21 -7.26
C VAL A 445 23.01 -22.56 -7.43
N GLU A 446 22.18 -21.60 -7.80
CA GLU A 446 20.76 -21.82 -8.05
C GLU A 446 20.52 -22.65 -9.33
N TYR A 447 21.46 -22.62 -10.28
CA TYR A 447 21.36 -23.29 -11.59
C TYR A 447 22.21 -24.57 -11.70
N GLY A 448 22.96 -24.91 -10.66
CA GLY A 448 23.76 -26.13 -10.60
C GLY A 448 22.92 -27.40 -10.42
N PRO A 449 23.48 -28.59 -10.71
CA PRO A 449 22.79 -29.85 -10.44
C PRO A 449 22.46 -29.95 -8.95
N VAL A 450 21.20 -30.26 -8.63
CA VAL A 450 20.79 -30.62 -7.27
C VAL A 450 21.54 -31.91 -6.94
N LEU A 451 22.61 -31.83 -6.17
CA LEU A 451 23.27 -33.01 -5.63
C LEU A 451 22.21 -33.78 -4.84
N GLY A 452 21.80 -34.92 -5.40
CA GLY A 452 20.72 -35.72 -4.87
C GLY A 452 20.95 -36.03 -3.40
N LYS A 453 19.85 -36.06 -2.64
CA LYS A 453 19.80 -36.65 -1.31
C LYS A 453 20.57 -37.98 -1.36
N PHE A 454 21.70 -38.06 -0.69
CA PHE A 454 22.34 -39.33 -0.42
C PHE A 454 21.31 -40.18 0.33
N THR A 455 20.72 -41.15 -0.36
CA THR A 455 20.04 -42.26 0.29
C THR A 455 21.12 -43.03 1.03
N ALA A 456 21.21 -42.82 2.33
CA ALA A 456 21.99 -43.69 3.20
C ALA A 456 21.28 -45.04 3.26
N SER A 457 21.69 -45.96 2.39
CA SER A 457 21.46 -47.39 2.56
C SER A 457 22.75 -48.03 3.05
N SER A 458 22.82 -48.29 4.35
CA SER A 458 23.56 -49.40 4.95
C SER A 458 23.05 -49.63 6.37
#